data_AF-A0AA91T345-F1
#
_entry.id   AF-A0AA91T345-F1
#
_cell.length_a   1.000
_cell.length_b   1.000
_cell.length_c   1.000
_cell.angle_alpha   90.00
_cell.angle_beta   90.00
_cell.angle_gamma   90.00
#
_symmetry.space_group_name_H-M   'P 1'
#
loop_
_entity.id
_entity.type
_entity.pdbx_description
1 polymer ?
#
loop_
_entity_poly.entity_id
_entity_poly.type
_entity_poly.pdbx_seq_one_letter_code
_entity_poly.pdbx_strand_id
1 'polypeptide(L)'
;MSSRESHETLLPLQDIQEGPKPPSYPGDNRMPLDVSILIWNTGNYNKEIPQYPVRFSLNKNLTVAEAGRLALQKYSGNVPEEMHMFIGKSSYTSYSSYIAGLSAIGDENEEIKDLFQEGEVLIVSDVPNYHQRKLDRGLYVMCGVLFGSLGILLIFLMIVSSL
;
A
#
# COMPACT_ATOMS: atom_id res chain seq x y z
N MET A 1 39.86 -52.49 -26.64
CA MET A 1 39.45 -51.63 -25.52
C MET A 1 38.02 -52.05 -25.18
N SER A 2 37.83 -52.60 -23.98
CA SER A 2 36.61 -53.32 -23.57
C SER A 2 35.67 -52.35 -22.85
N SER A 3 34.46 -52.16 -23.41
CA SER A 3 33.37 -51.39 -22.80
C SER A 3 32.75 -52.20 -21.66
N ARG A 4 32.90 -51.68 -20.44
CA ARG A 4 32.42 -52.27 -19.20
C ARG A 4 30.97 -51.84 -18.98
N GLU A 5 30.03 -52.75 -19.23
CA GLU A 5 28.59 -52.60 -18.98
C GLU A 5 28.32 -52.73 -17.48
N SER A 6 27.80 -51.66 -16.85
CA SER A 6 27.42 -51.65 -15.44
C SER A 6 25.98 -52.13 -15.30
N HIS A 7 25.80 -53.34 -14.78
CA HIS A 7 24.51 -53.85 -14.31
C HIS A 7 24.13 -53.15 -13.01
N GLU A 8 23.37 -52.05 -13.10
CA GLU A 8 22.63 -51.51 -11.96
C GLU A 8 21.20 -52.04 -12.00
N THR A 9 20.99 -53.11 -11.24
CA THR A 9 19.69 -53.69 -10.94
C THR A 9 18.86 -52.67 -10.17
N LEU A 10 17.89 -52.03 -10.84
CA LEU A 10 16.90 -51.17 -10.21
C LEU A 10 16.02 -52.01 -9.26
N LEU A 11 16.10 -51.72 -7.96
CA LEU A 11 15.20 -52.29 -6.97
C LEU A 11 13.76 -51.86 -7.32
N PRO A 12 12.77 -52.76 -7.30
CA PRO A 12 11.38 -52.37 -7.46
C PRO A 12 11.00 -51.48 -6.28
N LEU A 13 10.67 -50.22 -6.58
CA LEU A 13 10.08 -49.27 -5.63
C LEU A 13 8.84 -49.93 -5.01
N GLN A 14 8.98 -50.33 -3.74
CA GLN A 14 7.89 -50.78 -2.91
C GLN A 14 6.76 -49.75 -2.95
N ASP A 15 5.56 -50.26 -3.22
CA ASP A 15 4.29 -49.54 -3.17
C ASP A 15 4.26 -48.64 -1.93
N ILE A 16 4.33 -47.33 -2.16
CA ILE A 16 4.22 -46.33 -1.11
C ILE A 16 2.78 -46.42 -0.64
N GLN A 17 2.59 -47.11 0.49
CA GLN A 17 1.35 -47.09 1.26
C GLN A 17 0.88 -45.64 1.37
N GLU A 18 -0.40 -45.42 1.02
CA GLU A 18 -1.08 -44.14 1.12
C GLU A 18 -0.72 -43.49 2.46
N GLY A 19 0.16 -42.48 2.38
CA GLY A 19 0.50 -41.66 3.53
C GLY A 19 -0.79 -41.07 4.10
N PRO A 20 -0.83 -40.80 5.42
CA PRO A 20 -2.02 -40.25 6.05
C PRO A 20 -2.47 -39.02 5.27
N LYS A 21 -3.74 -39.04 4.82
CA LYS A 21 -4.36 -37.93 4.09
C LYS A 21 -4.06 -36.64 4.85
N PRO A 22 -3.43 -35.63 4.22
CA PRO A 22 -3.07 -34.42 4.92
C PRO A 22 -4.33 -33.86 5.60
N PRO A 23 -4.23 -33.36 6.84
CA PRO A 23 -5.38 -32.79 7.52
C PRO A 23 -6.02 -31.76 6.60
N SER A 24 -7.33 -31.86 6.42
CA SER A 24 -8.09 -30.88 5.67
C SER A 24 -8.09 -29.60 6.50
N TYR A 25 -7.06 -28.77 6.29
CA TYR A 25 -7.02 -27.44 6.87
C TYR A 25 -8.25 -26.72 6.34
N PRO A 26 -9.09 -26.11 7.20
CA PRO A 26 -10.15 -25.22 6.72
C PRO A 26 -9.45 -24.22 5.81
N GLY A 27 -9.85 -24.21 4.53
CA GLY A 27 -9.15 -23.46 3.49
C GLY A 27 -8.85 -22.06 4.01
N ASP A 28 -7.58 -21.63 3.90
CA ASP A 28 -7.16 -20.36 4.46
C ASP A 28 -8.05 -19.26 3.88
N ASN A 29 -8.98 -18.77 4.70
CA ASN A 29 -9.93 -17.74 4.31
C ASN A 29 -9.28 -16.37 4.39
N ARG A 30 -7.97 -16.29 4.62
CA ARG A 30 -7.24 -15.05 4.62
C ARG A 30 -6.51 -14.84 3.30
N MET A 31 -6.42 -13.59 2.90
CA MET A 31 -5.56 -13.16 1.81
C MET A 31 -4.62 -12.05 2.31
N PRO A 32 -3.38 -12.00 1.81
CA PRO A 32 -2.54 -10.83 2.00
C PRO A 32 -3.10 -9.67 1.19
N LEU A 33 -3.27 -8.52 1.83
CA LEU A 33 -3.65 -7.27 1.17
C LEU A 33 -2.69 -6.17 1.61
N ASP A 34 -2.08 -5.51 0.63
CA ASP A 34 -1.24 -4.33 0.88
C ASP A 34 -2.15 -3.11 1.03
N VAL A 35 -1.99 -2.35 2.12
CA VAL A 35 -2.83 -1.19 2.43
C VAL A 35 -1.97 0.05 2.64
N SER A 36 -2.25 1.09 1.86
CA SER A 36 -1.63 2.41 1.99
C SER A 36 -2.53 3.33 2.80
N ILE A 37 -2.01 3.85 3.91
CA ILE A 37 -2.74 4.71 4.84
C ILE A 37 -2.36 6.16 4.59
N LEU A 38 -3.32 6.98 4.17
CA LEU A 38 -3.13 8.38 3.81
C LEU A 38 -3.96 9.30 4.71
N ILE A 39 -3.37 9.79 5.79
CA ILE A 39 -4.06 10.64 6.77
C ILE A 39 -3.57 12.09 6.62
N TRP A 40 -4.49 13.01 6.33
CA TRP A 40 -4.22 14.44 6.25
C TRP A 40 -4.19 15.07 7.65
N ASN A 41 -5.16 14.72 8.50
CA ASN A 41 -5.31 15.27 9.84
C ASN A 41 -4.56 14.42 10.87
N THR A 42 -3.22 14.47 10.83
CA THR A 42 -2.35 13.64 11.67
C THR A 42 -2.42 13.96 13.17
N GLY A 43 -2.92 15.13 13.56
CA GLY A 43 -3.01 15.55 14.96
C GLY A 43 -3.87 14.65 15.86
N ASN A 44 -4.73 13.82 15.27
CA ASN A 44 -5.60 12.88 15.98
C ASN A 44 -4.99 11.46 16.13
N TYR A 45 -3.74 11.27 15.69
CA TYR A 45 -3.10 9.97 15.63
C TYR A 45 -1.78 9.98 16.42
N ASN A 46 -1.66 9.04 17.36
CA ASN A 46 -0.48 8.91 18.22
C ASN A 46 0.70 8.19 17.55
N LYS A 47 0.48 7.63 16.35
CA LYS A 47 1.51 6.91 15.59
C LYS A 47 1.85 7.68 14.32
N GLU A 48 3.13 7.66 13.97
CA GLU A 48 3.57 8.08 12.65
C GLU A 48 2.87 7.26 11.58
N ILE A 49 2.39 7.91 10.53
CA ILE A 49 1.69 7.27 9.42
C ILE A 49 2.74 6.71 8.45
N PRO A 50 2.62 5.46 8.00
CA PRO A 50 3.65 4.83 7.20
C PRO A 50 3.63 5.43 5.80
N GLN A 51 4.82 5.65 5.24
CA GLN A 51 4.96 6.17 3.88
C GLN A 51 4.86 5.08 2.80
N TYR A 52 4.84 3.81 3.22
CA TYR A 52 4.80 2.63 2.36
C TYR A 52 3.55 1.77 2.67
N PRO A 53 3.06 0.98 1.68
CA PRO A 53 1.97 0.04 1.92
C PRO A 53 2.34 -0.94 3.04
N VAL A 54 1.41 -1.17 3.96
CA VAL A 54 1.55 -2.15 5.03
C VAL A 54 0.75 -3.39 4.65
N ARG A 55 1.39 -4.55 4.68
CA ARG A 55 0.74 -5.83 4.37
C ARG A 55 -0.07 -6.33 5.56
N PHE A 56 -1.37 -6.56 5.33
CA PHE A 56 -2.27 -7.16 6.31
C PHE A 56 -2.73 -8.54 5.83
N SER A 57 -2.86 -9.47 6.78
CA SER A 57 -3.58 -10.73 6.55
C SER A 57 -5.04 -10.54 6.98
N LEU A 58 -5.93 -10.46 6.00
CA LEU A 58 -7.35 -10.13 6.17
C LEU A 58 -8.23 -11.27 5.68
N ASN A 59 -9.42 -11.43 6.26
CA ASN A 59 -10.40 -12.39 5.75
C ASN A 59 -10.86 -11.93 4.35
N LYS A 60 -10.74 -12.81 3.36
CA LYS A 60 -11.02 -12.56 1.95
C LYS A 60 -12.48 -12.18 1.67
N ASN A 61 -13.39 -12.56 2.56
CA ASN A 61 -14.82 -12.24 2.45
C ASN A 61 -15.19 -10.90 3.14
N LEU A 62 -14.22 -10.14 3.64
CA LEU A 62 -14.51 -8.79 4.15
C LEU A 62 -14.87 -7.88 2.99
N THR A 63 -15.79 -6.97 3.23
CA THR A 63 -16.03 -5.87 2.31
C THR A 63 -14.82 -4.93 2.28
N VAL A 64 -14.66 -4.17 1.20
CA VAL A 64 -13.63 -3.12 1.09
C VAL A 64 -13.69 -2.17 2.29
N ALA A 65 -14.90 -1.72 2.64
CA ALA A 65 -15.12 -0.82 3.77
C ALA A 65 -14.64 -1.41 5.10
N GLU A 66 -14.99 -2.66 5.38
CA GLU A 66 -14.56 -3.34 6.59
C GLU A 66 -13.06 -3.58 6.60
N ALA A 67 -12.47 -3.95 5.46
CA ALA A 67 -11.03 -4.16 5.33
C ALA A 67 -10.25 -2.88 5.61
N GLY A 68 -10.69 -1.74 5.05
CA GLY A 68 -10.08 -0.43 5.29
C GLY A 68 -10.16 0.00 6.75
N ARG A 69 -11.34 -0.14 7.37
CA ARG A 69 -11.55 0.13 8.81
C ARG A 69 -10.66 -0.74 9.68
N LEU A 70 -10.61 -2.04 9.39
CA LEU A 70 -9.84 -3.00 10.16
C LEU A 70 -8.33 -2.75 10.03
N ALA A 71 -7.85 -2.36 8.85
CA ALA A 71 -6.46 -1.97 8.64
C ALA A 71 -6.09 -0.74 9.48
N LEU A 72 -6.90 0.32 9.45
CA LEU A 72 -6.69 1.52 10.27
C LEU A 72 -6.76 1.25 11.76
N GLN A 73 -7.72 0.43 12.20
CA GLN A 73 -7.86 0.01 13.58
C GLN A 73 -6.64 -0.77 14.06
N LYS A 74 -6.16 -1.74 13.27
CA LYS A 74 -4.94 -2.51 13.59
C LYS A 74 -3.70 -1.62 13.62
N TYR A 75 -3.60 -0.67 12.69
CA TYR A 75 -2.43 0.18 12.58
C TYR A 75 -2.39 1.24 13.68
N SER A 76 -3.42 2.09 13.76
CA SER A 76 -3.40 3.31 14.57
C SER A 76 -4.26 3.22 15.83
N GLY A 77 -5.14 2.22 15.95
CA GLY A 77 -6.11 2.11 17.04
C GLY A 77 -7.28 3.10 16.96
N ASN A 78 -7.22 4.06 16.02
CA ASN A 78 -8.26 5.05 15.78
C ASN A 78 -8.75 4.92 14.33
N VAL A 79 -10.03 5.14 14.09
CA VAL A 79 -10.63 5.06 12.76
C VAL A 79 -11.40 6.37 12.54
N PRO A 80 -11.08 7.14 11.49
CA PRO A 80 -11.80 8.35 11.19
C PRO A 80 -13.26 8.03 10.84
N GLU A 81 -14.15 9.00 11.08
CA GLU A 81 -15.58 8.84 10.81
C GLU A 81 -15.85 8.64 9.31
N GLU A 82 -15.17 9.45 8.49
CA GLU A 82 -15.22 9.38 7.03
C GLU A 82 -13.91 8.78 6.49
N MET A 83 -14.05 7.83 5.56
CA MET A 83 -12.94 7.22 4.86
C MET A 83 -13.26 7.17 3.37
N HIS A 84 -12.23 7.38 2.57
CA HIS A 84 -12.28 7.24 1.12
C HIS A 84 -11.33 6.14 0.71
N MET A 85 -11.81 5.24 -0.13
CA MET A 85 -11.11 4.03 -0.51
C MET A 85 -10.89 3.99 -2.02
N PHE A 86 -9.67 3.62 -2.41
CA PHE A 86 -9.24 3.57 -3.80
C PHE A 86 -8.39 2.31 -4.03
N ILE A 87 -8.36 1.84 -5.27
CA ILE A 87 -7.42 0.82 -5.71
C ILE A 87 -6.21 1.51 -6.33
N GLY A 88 -5.00 1.11 -5.93
CA GLY A 88 -3.75 1.44 -6.59
C GLY A 88 -2.94 0.19 -6.95
N LYS A 89 -1.82 0.35 -7.65
CA LYS A 89 -0.88 -0.75 -7.92
C LYS A 89 0.43 -0.55 -7.16
N SER A 90 1.02 -1.65 -6.68
CA SER A 90 2.21 -1.63 -5.80
C SER A 90 3.51 -1.24 -6.52
N SER A 91 3.54 -1.28 -7.86
CA SER A 91 4.75 -1.01 -8.67
C SER A 91 5.21 0.45 -8.67
N TYR A 92 4.49 1.35 -8.00
CA TYR A 92 4.74 2.78 -8.08
C TYR A 92 5.62 3.26 -6.91
N THR A 93 6.92 3.13 -7.07
CA THR A 93 7.93 3.67 -6.13
C THR A 93 8.08 5.20 -6.19
N SER A 94 7.25 5.91 -6.97
CA SER A 94 7.28 7.38 -7.11
C SER A 94 5.91 8.01 -6.84
N TYR A 95 5.91 9.18 -6.21
CA TYR A 95 4.70 9.94 -5.90
C TYR A 95 3.87 10.31 -7.15
N SER A 96 4.53 10.54 -8.30
CA SER A 96 3.88 10.84 -9.58
C SER A 96 3.13 9.63 -10.16
N SER A 97 3.70 8.44 -10.00
CA SER A 97 3.12 7.21 -10.54
C SER A 97 1.98 6.64 -9.67
N TYR A 98 1.92 7.00 -8.39
CA TYR A 98 0.78 6.70 -7.51
C TYR A 98 -0.54 7.35 -7.96
N ILE A 99 -0.49 8.56 -8.55
CA ILE A 99 -1.70 9.30 -8.98
C ILE A 99 -2.31 8.72 -10.25
N ALA A 100 -1.46 8.32 -11.20
CA ALA A 100 -1.87 7.85 -12.51
C ALA A 100 -2.52 6.45 -12.49
N GLY A 101 -2.34 5.69 -11.39
CA GLY A 101 -2.86 4.34 -11.23
C GLY A 101 -4.02 4.20 -10.24
N LEU A 102 -4.59 5.31 -9.76
CA LEU A 102 -5.73 5.30 -8.85
C LEU A 102 -7.03 5.00 -9.62
N SER A 103 -7.68 3.90 -9.26
CA SER A 103 -9.06 3.62 -9.63
C SER A 103 -9.98 3.86 -8.44
N ALA A 104 -11.07 4.60 -8.68
CA ALA A 104 -12.15 4.71 -7.71
C ALA A 104 -12.82 3.34 -7.52
N ILE A 105 -13.20 3.05 -6.28
CA ILE A 105 -13.98 1.86 -5.95
C ILE A 105 -15.44 2.18 -6.22
N GLY A 106 -16.09 1.36 -7.06
CA GLY A 106 -17.48 1.56 -7.44
C GLY A 106 -18.46 1.20 -6.33
N ASP A 107 -18.22 0.08 -5.63
CA ASP A 107 -19.00 -0.37 -4.49
C ASP A 107 -18.07 -0.78 -3.34
N GLU A 108 -18.16 -0.08 -2.21
CA GLU A 108 -17.37 -0.35 -1.02
C GLU A 108 -17.85 -1.59 -0.24
N ASN A 109 -19.02 -2.12 -0.58
CA ASN A 109 -19.58 -3.35 0.00
C ASN A 109 -19.14 -4.62 -0.76
N GLU A 110 -18.39 -4.47 -1.85
CA GLU A 110 -17.85 -5.61 -2.58
C GLU A 110 -16.76 -6.30 -1.75
N GLU A 111 -16.65 -7.62 -1.87
CA GLU A 111 -15.67 -8.40 -1.12
C GLU A 111 -14.26 -8.18 -1.67
N ILE A 112 -13.27 -8.08 -0.77
CA ILE A 112 -11.89 -7.80 -1.17
C ILE A 112 -11.30 -8.85 -2.12
N LYS A 113 -11.77 -10.11 -2.05
CA LYS A 113 -11.30 -11.19 -2.93
C LYS A 113 -11.69 -11.00 -4.40
N ASP A 114 -12.80 -10.31 -4.65
CA ASP A 114 -13.36 -10.12 -5.99
C ASP A 114 -12.78 -8.85 -6.62
N LEU A 115 -12.44 -7.87 -5.77
CA LEU A 115 -11.94 -6.56 -6.20
C LEU A 115 -10.41 -6.48 -6.36
N PHE A 116 -9.64 -7.16 -5.49
CA PHE A 116 -8.18 -7.02 -5.44
C PHE A 116 -7.45 -8.24 -5.99
N GLN A 117 -6.50 -7.98 -6.88
CA GLN A 117 -5.55 -8.95 -7.41
C GLN A 117 -4.17 -8.84 -6.74
N GLU A 118 -3.32 -9.85 -6.95
CA GLU A 118 -1.96 -9.82 -6.42
C GLU A 118 -1.17 -8.64 -7.00
N GLY A 119 -0.57 -7.83 -6.11
CA GLY A 119 0.16 -6.63 -6.48
C GLY A 119 -0.68 -5.34 -6.51
N GLU A 120 -1.98 -5.43 -6.23
CA GLU A 120 -2.84 -4.27 -5.99
C GLU A 120 -2.80 -3.84 -4.52
N VAL A 121 -3.05 -2.56 -4.29
CA VAL A 121 -2.95 -1.92 -2.98
C VAL A 121 -4.28 -1.22 -2.70
N LEU A 122 -4.86 -1.50 -1.53
CA LEU A 122 -5.98 -0.73 -1.01
C LEU A 122 -5.45 0.58 -0.44
N ILE A 123 -5.90 1.71 -0.99
CA ILE A 123 -5.56 3.04 -0.49
C ILE A 123 -6.72 3.52 0.36
N VAL A 124 -6.43 3.88 1.61
CA VAL A 124 -7.42 4.38 2.57
C VAL A 124 -7.01 5.79 2.97
N SER A 125 -7.93 6.75 2.83
CA SER A 125 -7.69 8.15 3.21
C SER A 125 -8.82 8.76 4.02
N ASP A 126 -8.48 9.71 4.89
CA ASP A 126 -9.44 10.54 5.64
C ASP A 126 -9.99 11.72 4.82
N VAL A 127 -9.48 11.93 3.59
CA VAL A 127 -9.93 12.99 2.69
C VAL A 127 -10.00 12.48 1.24
N PRO A 128 -10.95 12.97 0.43
CA PRO A 128 -11.17 12.38 -0.91
C PRO A 128 -10.04 12.73 -1.89
N ASN A 129 -9.43 13.91 -1.73
CA ASN A 129 -8.41 14.43 -2.64
C ASN A 129 -7.05 14.59 -1.94
N TYR A 130 -6.64 13.61 -1.13
CA TYR A 130 -5.41 13.67 -0.33
C TYR A 130 -4.19 14.11 -1.14
N HIS A 131 -4.01 13.49 -2.30
CA HIS A 131 -2.85 13.75 -3.13
C HIS A 131 -2.83 15.14 -3.75
N GLN A 132 -3.99 15.62 -4.22
CA GLN A 132 -4.09 16.96 -4.78
C GLN A 132 -3.81 18.01 -3.70
N ARG A 133 -4.37 17.82 -2.49
CA ARG A 133 -4.08 18.67 -1.32
C ARG A 133 -2.58 18.70 -0.99
N LYS A 134 -1.92 17.54 -1.05
CA LYS A 134 -0.48 17.43 -0.77
C LYS A 134 0.37 18.10 -1.85
N LEU A 135 -0.03 18.03 -3.12
CA LEU A 135 0.60 18.78 -4.22
C LEU A 135 0.45 20.28 -4.03
N ASP A 136 -0.77 20.75 -3.80
CA ASP A 136 -1.07 22.16 -3.63
C ASP A 136 -0.28 22.75 -2.46
N ARG A 137 -0.25 22.06 -1.31
CA ARG A 137 0.55 22.47 -0.15
C ARG A 137 2.05 22.56 -0.49
N GLY A 138 2.58 21.59 -1.24
CA GLY A 138 3.97 21.62 -1.70
C GLY A 138 4.25 22.83 -2.59
N LEU A 139 3.36 23.12 -3.53
CA LEU A 139 3.48 24.26 -4.44
C LEU A 139 3.39 25.59 -3.68
N TYR A 140 2.47 25.72 -2.73
CA TYR A 140 2.36 26.90 -1.88
C TYR A 140 3.64 27.16 -1.07
N VAL A 141 4.22 26.11 -0.47
CA VAL A 141 5.49 26.23 0.28
C VAL A 141 6.63 26.64 -0.66
N MET A 142 6.74 26.02 -1.82
CA MET A 142 7.76 26.36 -2.82
C MET A 142 7.64 27.80 -3.29
N CYS A 143 6.44 28.25 -3.65
CA CYS A 143 6.17 29.64 -4.01
C CYS A 143 6.52 30.59 -2.86
N GLY A 144 6.13 30.25 -1.62
CA GLY A 144 6.46 31.05 -0.44
C GLY A 144 7.97 31.23 -0.23
N VAL A 145 8.75 30.16 -0.38
CA VAL A 145 10.23 30.21 -0.27
C VAL A 145 10.84 31.03 -1.41
N LEU A 146 10.36 30.85 -2.64
CA LEU A 146 10.86 31.61 -3.80
C LEU A 146 10.58 33.11 -3.66
N PHE A 147 9.34 33.50 -3.39
CA PHE A 147 8.99 34.91 -3.22
C PHE A 147 9.62 35.52 -1.96
N GLY A 148 9.73 34.75 -0.87
CA GLY A 148 10.40 35.18 0.35
C GLY A 148 11.89 35.46 0.12
N SER A 149 12.60 34.54 -0.54
CA SER A 149 14.02 34.71 -0.86
C SER A 149 14.28 35.84 -1.86
N LEU A 150 13.42 36.00 -2.88
CA LEU A 150 13.48 37.12 -3.81
C LEU A 150 13.29 38.47 -3.09
N GLY A 151 12.33 38.54 -2.17
CA GLY A 151 12.10 39.73 -1.35
C GLY A 151 13.31 40.10 -0.49
N ILE A 152 13.93 39.11 0.17
CA ILE A 152 15.16 39.31 0.95
C ILE A 152 16.31 39.80 0.06
N LEU A 153 16.48 39.22 -1.13
CA LEU A 153 17.51 39.63 -2.09
C LEU A 153 17.31 41.09 -2.54
N LEU A 154 16.08 41.49 -2.84
CA LEU A 154 15.77 42.87 -3.24
C LEU A 154 16.06 43.87 -2.12
N ILE A 155 15.75 43.54 -0.87
CA ILE A 155 16.08 44.37 0.30
C ILE A 155 17.60 44.51 0.43
N PHE A 156 18.33 43.39 0.32
CA PHE A 156 19.79 43.41 0.38
C PHE A 156 20.41 44.29 -0.71
N LEU A 157 19.94 44.17 -1.95
CA LEU A 157 20.40 44.99 -3.07
C LEU A 157 20.10 46.47 -2.86
N MET A 158 18.93 46.83 -2.30
CA MET A 158 18.62 48.22 -1.96
C MET A 158 19.59 48.79 -0.92
N ILE A 159 19.89 48.03 0.15
CA ILE A 159 20.83 48.47 1.19
C ILE A 159 22.22 48.71 0.60
N VAL A 160 22.74 47.76 -0.19
CA VAL A 160 24.06 47.88 -0.84
C VAL A 160 24.10 49.04 -1.83
N SER A 161 23.02 49.27 -2.60
CA SER A 161 22.95 50.38 -3.56
C SER A 161 22.82 51.75 -2.89
N SER A 162 22.44 51.79 -1.61
CA SER A 162 22.29 53.02 -0.82
C SER A 162 23.52 53.37 0.02
N LEU A 163 24.53 52.50 0.04
CA LEU A 163 25.82 52.71 0.71
C LEU A 163 26.84 53.31 -0.27
#